data_AF-A0A9E0ZVK2-F1
#
_entry.id   AF-A0A9E0ZVK2-F1
#
_cell.length_a   1.000
_cell.length_b   1.000
_cell.length_c   1.000
_cell.angle_alpha   90.00
_cell.angle_beta   90.00
_cell.angle_gamma   90.00
#
_symmetry.space_group_name_H-M   'P 1'
#
loop_
_entity.id
_entity.type
_entity.pdbx_description
1 polymer ?
#
loop_
_entity_poly.entity_id
_entity_poly.type
_entity_poly.pdbx_seq_one_letter_code
_entity_poly.pdbx_strand_id
1 'polypeptide(L)'
;DLYEYLLNNTTDDDLRSDKLYLYFTQFGKCMYSGEEIKLDDLFNKNLYDIDHIYPQSKIKDDSLNNRVLVKKKINSKKDNEYPISSQVREKMTPFWKMLLDKKLIDKKKYERLVRNNPLSEDELSEFVSRQLVETRQSTKAVSTILKQLYPNTEIVYVKAKLTSDFRKEYDMLKCREVNDFHHAKDAYLNIVVGNVYNVKFTHNKINFIKHLQNNDKGYTVNLTSMLKYNIDGAWVADNNETLNTVIATMNKNNIRYTRYAFKQKGGLFDQNILKKGKGQVPIKANDKRSDMEKYGGYNKASSTYFSLVKFFDKKGKKVIQFVPINLYNEKEYQQNPIKYVSDIVGFDCEVLLPCIKYNATISIDGFRMHLSSKSNGGATIVCKSSIQLVLGYDNEKYIKGIVKALQNGLKNNIENQYNISKENNLKLYDLLIDKIENSVFKVKYGKLCSDMLSGREKFESLNIKEQFVVLNEILKILHCNVVTGDLKLIGGSGKSGIVSVNSAISNIKGIKSIKIINQSITGLFEQEKELLTL
;
A
#
# COMPACT_ATOMS: atom_id res chain seq x y z
N ASP A 1 -2.79 39.06 -9.05
CA ASP A 1 -1.46 38.56 -9.44
C ASP A 1 -0.73 37.61 -8.49
N LEU A 2 -1.22 37.28 -7.29
CA LEU A 2 -0.59 36.21 -6.48
C LEU A 2 -0.89 34.80 -7.00
N TYR A 3 -2.12 34.57 -7.48
CA TYR A 3 -2.56 33.28 -8.03
C TYR A 3 -1.75 32.89 -9.28
N GLU A 4 -1.64 33.81 -10.23
CA GLU A 4 -0.82 33.64 -11.43
C GLU A 4 0.67 33.47 -11.11
N TYR A 5 1.19 34.24 -10.14
CA TYR A 5 2.57 34.06 -9.68
C TYR A 5 2.81 32.65 -9.13
N LEU A 6 1.91 32.13 -8.28
CA LEU A 6 2.04 30.78 -7.72
C LEU A 6 1.90 29.70 -8.80
N LEU A 7 0.93 29.80 -9.69
CA LEU A 7 0.76 28.84 -10.80
C LEU A 7 2.00 28.76 -11.71
N ASN A 8 2.62 29.90 -11.98
CA ASN A 8 3.73 29.98 -12.93
C ASN A 8 5.10 29.68 -12.30
N ASN A 9 5.25 29.84 -10.97
CA ASN A 9 6.55 29.73 -10.29
C ASN A 9 6.62 28.62 -9.22
N THR A 10 5.56 27.85 -9.00
CA THR A 10 5.55 26.75 -8.03
C THR A 10 5.00 25.46 -8.63
N THR A 11 5.49 24.31 -8.18
CA THR A 11 4.97 23.00 -8.62
C THR A 11 3.73 22.59 -7.83
N ASP A 12 2.94 21.62 -8.31
CA ASP A 12 1.80 21.05 -7.56
C ASP A 12 2.19 20.54 -6.16
N ASP A 13 3.43 20.07 -6.00
CA ASP A 13 3.98 19.66 -4.71
C ASP A 13 4.29 20.85 -3.80
N ASP A 14 4.79 21.96 -4.36
CA ASP A 14 5.07 23.19 -3.63
C ASP A 14 3.78 23.86 -3.14
N LEU A 15 2.71 23.80 -3.94
CA LEU A 15 1.36 24.25 -3.56
C LEU A 15 0.80 23.47 -2.36
N ARG A 16 1.26 22.23 -2.15
CA ARG A 16 0.87 21.37 -1.02
C ARG A 16 1.87 21.43 0.14
N SER A 17 2.89 22.27 0.05
CA SER A 17 3.96 22.35 1.05
C SER A 17 3.51 23.07 2.32
N ASP A 18 3.86 22.51 3.47
CA ASP A 18 3.68 23.16 4.78
C ASP A 18 4.38 24.52 4.84
N LYS A 19 5.47 24.73 4.07
CA LYS A 19 6.15 26.04 4.02
C LYS A 19 5.23 27.12 3.46
N LEU A 20 4.48 26.83 2.40
CA LEU A 20 3.56 27.77 1.77
C LEU A 20 2.33 28.02 2.66
N TYR A 21 1.80 26.98 3.29
CA TYR A 21 0.75 27.13 4.29
C TYR A 21 1.18 28.02 5.47
N LEU A 22 2.38 27.78 6.01
CA LEU A 22 2.93 28.57 7.11
C LEU A 22 3.27 30.00 6.67
N TYR A 23 3.73 30.20 5.43
CA TYR A 23 3.95 31.54 4.87
C TYR A 23 2.68 32.39 4.96
N PHE A 24 1.55 31.90 4.44
CA PHE A 24 0.30 32.65 4.45
C PHE A 24 -0.30 32.82 5.85
N THR A 25 -0.29 31.76 6.67
CA THR A 25 -0.80 31.85 8.05
C THR A 25 0.06 32.73 8.95
N GLN A 26 1.29 33.03 8.55
CA GLN A 26 2.19 33.95 9.26
C GLN A 26 2.35 35.31 8.58
N PHE A 27 1.48 35.67 7.63
CA PHE A 27 1.57 36.92 6.86
C PHE A 27 2.95 37.16 6.24
N GLY A 28 3.60 36.10 5.75
CA GLY A 28 4.93 36.18 5.16
C GLY A 28 6.00 36.68 6.13
N LYS A 29 5.83 36.49 7.44
CA LYS A 29 6.80 36.94 8.46
C LYS A 29 7.40 35.77 9.22
N CYS A 30 8.67 35.93 9.58
CA CYS A 30 9.40 35.01 10.45
C CYS A 30 8.75 34.99 11.84
N MET A 31 8.42 33.80 12.34
CA MET A 31 7.71 33.66 13.61
C MET A 31 8.52 34.17 14.81
N TYR A 32 9.85 34.21 14.72
CA TYR A 32 10.74 34.60 15.84
C TYR A 32 11.34 36.00 15.72
N SER A 33 11.44 36.58 14.53
CA SER A 33 11.96 37.94 14.37
C SER A 33 10.93 38.98 13.94
N GLY A 34 9.80 38.54 13.36
CA GLY A 34 8.80 39.41 12.74
C GLY A 34 9.24 40.01 11.41
N GLU A 35 10.47 39.72 10.98
CA GLU A 35 11.02 40.17 9.70
C GLU A 35 10.33 39.45 8.54
N GLU A 36 10.20 40.16 7.43
CA GLU A 36 9.60 39.66 6.20
C GLU A 36 10.38 38.46 5.65
N ILE A 37 9.62 37.51 5.10
CA ILE A 37 10.04 36.39 4.30
C ILE A 37 9.60 36.72 2.88
N LYS A 38 10.55 36.78 1.95
CA LYS A 38 10.23 36.96 0.53
C LYS A 38 9.67 35.66 -0.03
N LEU A 39 8.57 35.73 -0.77
CA LEU A 39 7.92 34.56 -1.35
C LEU A 39 8.85 33.84 -2.35
N ASP A 40 9.57 34.60 -3.18
CA ASP A 40 10.56 34.09 -4.15
C ASP A 40 11.61 33.19 -3.50
N ASP A 41 11.98 33.50 -2.24
CA ASP A 41 13.02 32.80 -1.50
C ASP A 41 12.47 31.70 -0.58
N LEU A 42 11.15 31.52 -0.48
CA LEU A 42 10.49 30.66 0.53
C LEU A 42 11.04 29.23 0.56
N PHE A 43 11.27 28.67 -0.62
CA PHE A 43 11.74 27.29 -0.79
C PHE A 43 13.27 27.15 -0.64
N ASN A 44 14.01 28.26 -0.51
CA ASN A 44 15.44 28.25 -0.27
C ASN A 44 15.76 27.73 1.15
N LYS A 45 16.28 26.49 1.21
CA LYS A 45 16.63 25.78 2.44
C LYS A 45 17.82 26.37 3.19
N ASN A 46 18.51 27.36 2.64
CA ASN A 46 19.59 28.08 3.33
C ASN A 46 19.09 29.34 4.06
N LEU A 47 17.90 29.84 3.69
CA LEU A 47 17.35 31.07 4.25
C LEU A 47 16.25 30.80 5.28
N TYR A 48 15.33 29.89 4.96
CA TYR A 48 14.15 29.63 5.79
C TYR A 48 13.97 28.15 6.08
N ASP A 49 13.52 27.88 7.29
CA ASP A 49 13.29 26.54 7.79
C ASP A 49 11.97 26.46 8.57
N ILE A 50 11.46 25.24 8.73
CA ILE A 50 10.34 24.98 9.62
C ILE A 50 10.90 24.50 10.95
N ASP A 51 10.76 25.31 11.99
CA ASP A 51 11.13 24.93 13.35
C ASP A 51 9.95 24.26 14.07
N HIS A 52 10.29 23.42 15.04
CA HIS A 52 9.36 22.89 16.02
C HIS A 52 9.45 23.71 17.31
N ILE A 53 8.35 24.36 17.70
CA ILE A 53 8.28 25.20 18.91
C ILE A 53 8.74 24.38 20.11
N TYR A 54 8.15 23.19 20.31
CA TYR A 54 8.69 22.17 21.19
C TYR A 54 9.72 21.33 20.43
N PRO A 55 10.98 21.25 20.91
CA PRO A 55 12.04 20.52 20.24
C PRO A 55 11.69 19.04 19.98
N GLN A 56 11.99 18.54 18.79
CA GLN A 56 11.74 17.13 18.42
C GLN A 56 12.52 16.13 19.30
N SER A 57 13.64 16.55 19.87
CA SER A 57 14.44 15.76 20.83
C SER A 57 13.68 15.47 22.14
N LYS A 58 12.77 16.37 22.55
CA LYS A 58 11.94 16.26 23.76
C LYS A 58 10.56 15.69 23.44
N ILE A 59 9.91 16.18 22.38
CA ILE A 59 8.55 15.79 22.00
C ILE A 59 8.44 15.61 20.49
N LYS A 60 8.09 14.40 20.04
CA LYS A 60 7.85 14.07 18.63
C LYS A 60 6.44 14.48 18.17
N ASP A 61 6.18 15.80 18.08
CA ASP A 61 4.93 16.41 17.60
C ASP A 61 5.15 17.17 16.28
N ASP A 62 4.75 16.57 15.16
CA ASP A 62 4.84 17.16 13.81
C ASP A 62 3.56 17.88 13.35
N SER A 63 2.60 18.09 14.25
CA SER A 63 1.39 18.82 13.91
C SER A 63 1.71 20.26 13.51
N LEU A 64 0.84 20.86 12.68
CA LEU A 64 0.93 22.28 12.34
C LEU A 64 0.96 23.17 13.60
N ASN A 65 0.37 22.72 14.71
CA ASN A 65 0.35 23.44 15.98
C ASN A 65 1.70 23.45 16.72
N ASN A 66 2.67 22.65 16.28
CA ASN A 66 4.04 22.70 16.80
C ASN A 66 5.04 23.29 15.80
N ARG A 67 4.62 23.61 14.56
CA ARG A 67 5.53 23.95 13.48
C ARG A 67 5.38 25.41 13.04
N VAL A 68 6.49 26.10 12.85
CA VAL A 68 6.50 27.53 12.48
C VAL A 68 7.58 27.81 11.44
N LEU A 69 7.29 28.70 10.50
CA LEU A 69 8.25 29.14 9.49
C LEU A 69 9.12 30.26 10.05
N VAL A 70 10.44 30.07 9.99
CA VAL A 70 11.43 30.96 10.61
C VAL A 70 12.66 31.13 9.72
N LYS A 71 13.45 32.18 9.97
CA LYS A 71 14.78 32.32 9.37
C LYS A 71 15.73 31.27 9.94
N LYS A 72 16.44 30.55 9.07
CA LYS A 72 17.33 29.44 9.43
C LYS A 72 18.38 29.83 10.46
N LYS A 73 19.00 31.01 10.32
CA LYS A 73 19.99 31.53 11.27
C LYS A 73 19.44 31.67 12.70
N ILE A 74 18.16 32.03 12.85
CA ILE A 74 17.52 32.16 14.17
C ILE A 74 17.18 30.78 14.71
N ASN A 75 16.67 29.90 13.84
CA ASN A 75 16.38 28.51 14.21
C ASN A 75 17.64 27.79 14.75
N SER A 76 18.76 27.89 14.04
CA SER A 76 20.02 27.28 14.46
C SER A 76 20.56 27.80 15.79
N LYS A 77 20.23 29.05 16.17
CA LYS A 77 20.60 29.60 17.48
C LYS A 77 19.70 29.10 18.61
N LYS A 78 18.42 28.80 18.32
CA LYS A 78 17.48 28.23 19.29
C LYS A 78 17.83 26.77 19.61
N ASP A 79 18.26 25.99 18.62
CA ASP A 79 18.54 24.55 18.76
C ASP A 79 17.42 23.80 19.55
N ASN A 80 17.77 23.07 20.60
CA ASN A 80 16.84 22.33 21.45
C ASN A 80 16.39 23.12 22.69
N GLU A 81 16.63 24.43 22.72
CA GLU A 81 16.23 25.28 23.83
C GLU A 81 14.72 25.54 23.78
N TYR A 82 14.10 25.33 24.94
CA TYR A 82 12.72 25.66 25.20
C TYR A 82 12.57 25.94 26.70
N PRO A 83 11.89 27.04 27.11
CA PRO A 83 11.07 27.96 26.31
C PRO A 83 11.82 28.86 25.33
N ILE A 84 11.12 29.43 24.35
CA ILE A 84 11.68 30.45 23.44
C ILE A 84 12.22 31.61 24.29
N SER A 85 13.38 32.19 23.96
CA SER A 85 14.02 33.23 24.78
C SER A 85 13.09 34.41 25.12
N SER A 86 13.26 35.00 26.31
CA SER A 86 12.43 36.13 26.79
C SER A 86 12.39 37.28 25.79
N GLN A 87 13.55 37.66 25.23
CA GLN A 87 13.69 38.70 24.22
C GLN A 87 12.80 38.46 23.00
N VAL A 88 12.75 37.22 22.49
CA VAL A 88 11.89 36.86 21.35
C VAL A 88 10.42 36.89 21.75
N ARG A 89 10.07 36.33 22.92
CA ARG A 89 8.67 36.31 23.39
C ARG A 89 8.13 37.71 23.59
N GLU A 90 8.86 38.60 24.25
CA GLU A 90 8.45 39.99 24.47
C GLU A 90 8.23 40.72 23.15
N LYS A 91 9.17 40.57 22.21
CA LYS A 91 9.08 41.18 20.87
C LYS A 91 7.88 40.67 20.08
N MET A 92 7.63 39.36 20.10
CA MET A 92 6.73 38.71 19.15
C MET A 92 5.33 38.40 19.69
N THR A 93 5.10 38.48 21.00
CA THR A 93 3.78 38.21 21.61
C THR A 93 2.63 39.03 20.99
N PRO A 94 2.77 40.34 20.72
CA PRO A 94 1.70 41.11 20.06
C PRO A 94 1.36 40.55 18.68
N PHE A 95 2.37 40.16 17.90
CA PHE A 95 2.20 39.57 16.58
C PHE A 95 1.51 38.20 16.67
N TRP A 96 1.95 37.32 17.57
CA TRP A 96 1.31 36.02 17.77
C TRP A 96 -0.14 36.14 18.25
N LYS A 97 -0.43 37.13 19.10
CA LYS A 97 -1.79 37.41 19.57
C LYS A 97 -2.68 37.86 18.41
N MET A 98 -2.20 38.75 17.55
CA MET A 98 -2.90 39.13 16.31
C MET A 98 -3.18 37.91 15.40
N LEU A 99 -2.22 36.99 15.24
CA LEU A 99 -2.43 35.77 14.45
C LEU A 99 -3.51 34.87 15.07
N LEU A 100 -3.53 34.74 16.41
CA LEU A 100 -4.55 33.98 17.13
C LEU A 100 -5.94 34.60 16.95
N ASP A 101 -6.05 35.91 17.13
CA ASP A 101 -7.32 36.63 17.05
C ASP A 101 -7.91 36.58 15.63
N LYS A 102 -7.05 36.54 14.62
CA LYS A 102 -7.42 36.31 13.21
C LYS A 102 -7.62 34.83 12.86
N LYS A 103 -7.49 33.91 13.83
CA LYS A 103 -7.61 32.45 13.66
C LYS A 103 -6.62 31.86 12.63
N LEU A 104 -5.48 32.52 12.43
CA LEU A 104 -4.39 32.02 11.57
C LEU A 104 -3.49 31.03 12.32
N ILE A 105 -3.47 31.11 13.65
CA ILE A 105 -2.93 30.08 14.54
C ILE A 105 -3.99 29.70 15.56
N ASP A 106 -3.92 28.48 16.09
CA ASP A 106 -4.83 28.03 17.14
C ASP A 106 -4.34 28.42 18.54
N LYS A 107 -5.23 28.30 19.53
CA LYS A 107 -4.93 28.61 20.94
C LYS A 107 -3.75 27.79 21.45
N LYS A 108 -3.67 26.52 21.08
CA LYS A 108 -2.59 25.60 21.48
C LYS A 108 -1.23 26.07 20.99
N LYS A 109 -1.11 26.46 19.72
CA LYS A 109 0.14 27.01 19.15
C LYS A 109 0.53 28.31 19.84
N TYR A 110 -0.43 29.21 20.06
CA TYR A 110 -0.18 30.47 20.76
C TYR A 110 0.38 30.24 22.17
N GLU A 111 -0.26 29.38 22.96
CA GLU A 111 0.18 29.02 24.32
C GLU A 111 1.61 28.48 24.34
N ARG A 112 1.99 27.65 23.35
CA ARG A 112 3.36 27.12 23.21
C ARG A 112 4.39 28.21 22.97
N LEU A 113 4.04 29.23 22.18
CA LEU A 113 4.93 30.33 21.80
C LEU A 113 5.17 31.29 22.97
N VAL A 114 4.12 31.66 23.72
CA VAL A 114 4.20 32.65 24.82
C VAL A 114 4.67 32.08 26.15
N ARG A 115 4.64 30.75 26.30
CA ARG A 115 5.03 30.08 27.54
C ARG A 115 6.46 30.43 27.96
N ASN A 116 6.64 30.65 29.26
CA ASN A 116 7.89 31.17 29.85
C ASN A 116 8.57 30.18 30.82
N ASN A 117 7.94 29.06 31.14
CA ASN A 117 8.47 28.00 31.99
C ASN A 117 8.77 26.71 31.18
N PRO A 118 9.83 25.96 31.52
CA PRO A 118 10.13 24.68 30.88
C PRO A 118 8.98 23.67 30.93
N LEU A 119 9.07 22.63 30.11
CA LEU A 119 8.16 21.48 30.18
C LEU A 119 8.36 20.76 31.51
N SER A 120 7.29 20.52 32.25
CA SER A 120 7.36 19.80 33.54
C SER A 120 7.63 18.31 33.35
N GLU A 121 8.01 17.62 34.44
CA GLU A 121 8.11 16.15 34.45
C GLU A 121 6.81 15.49 34.00
N ASP A 122 5.68 15.97 34.52
CA ASP A 122 4.36 15.44 34.21
C ASP A 122 3.97 15.65 32.75
N GLU A 123 4.31 16.81 32.16
CA GLU A 123 4.04 17.07 30.76
C GLU A 123 4.89 16.17 29.87
N LEU A 124 6.19 16.06 30.13
CA LEU A 124 7.08 15.15 29.41
C LEU A 124 6.61 13.70 29.55
N SER A 125 6.20 13.29 30.76
CA SER A 125 5.60 12.00 31.07
C SER A 125 4.35 11.77 30.24
N GLU A 126 3.45 12.75 30.14
CA GLU A 126 2.23 12.67 29.37
C GLU A 126 2.54 12.62 27.86
N PHE A 127 3.52 13.37 27.37
CA PHE A 127 3.96 13.33 25.97
C PHE A 127 4.57 11.97 25.60
N VAL A 128 5.45 11.42 26.44
CA VAL A 128 6.00 10.07 26.28
C VAL A 128 4.87 9.05 26.35
N SER A 129 3.94 9.18 27.30
CA SER A 129 2.77 8.32 27.39
C SER A 129 1.91 8.39 26.14
N ARG A 130 1.69 9.57 25.54
CA ARG A 130 0.99 9.71 24.25
C ARG A 130 1.77 9.10 23.07
N GLN A 131 3.08 8.87 23.21
CA GLN A 131 3.85 8.10 22.24
C GLN A 131 3.68 6.59 22.40
N LEU A 132 3.43 6.11 23.62
CA LEU A 132 3.24 4.70 23.97
C LEU A 132 1.76 4.26 23.91
N VAL A 133 0.85 5.18 24.14
CA VAL A 133 -0.59 4.94 24.21
C VAL A 133 -1.21 5.26 22.86
N GLU A 134 -1.93 4.29 22.31
CA GLU A 134 -2.72 4.49 21.10
C GLU A 134 -4.01 5.26 21.42
N THR A 135 -4.27 6.32 20.67
CA THR A 135 -5.42 7.22 20.88
C THR A 135 -6.56 6.95 19.90
N ARG A 136 -6.29 6.22 18.81
CA ARG A 136 -7.31 5.87 17.81
C ARG A 136 -8.31 4.88 18.39
N GLN A 137 -9.59 5.26 18.38
CA GLN A 137 -10.68 4.45 18.93
C GLN A 137 -10.79 3.08 18.25
N SER A 138 -10.56 2.99 16.94
CA SER A 138 -10.57 1.72 16.22
C SER A 138 -9.50 0.75 16.73
N THR A 139 -8.30 1.24 17.04
CA THR A 139 -7.22 0.40 17.55
C THR A 139 -7.42 0.02 19.02
N LYS A 140 -8.01 0.93 19.82
CA LYS A 140 -8.46 0.60 21.18
C LYS A 140 -9.50 -0.51 21.17
N ALA A 141 -10.48 -0.45 20.26
CA ALA A 141 -11.50 -1.49 20.13
C ALA A 141 -10.89 -2.86 19.80
N VAL A 142 -9.93 -2.91 18.86
CA VAL A 142 -9.19 -4.14 18.55
C VAL A 142 -8.41 -4.64 19.77
N SER A 143 -7.74 -3.76 20.51
CA SER A 143 -7.04 -4.14 21.75
C SER A 143 -7.98 -4.69 22.80
N THR A 144 -9.18 -4.11 22.96
CA THR A 144 -10.19 -4.63 23.90
C THR A 144 -10.58 -6.06 23.54
N ILE A 145 -10.85 -6.33 22.25
CA ILE A 145 -11.17 -7.68 21.77
C ILE A 145 -10.00 -8.63 22.06
N LEU A 146 -8.77 -8.22 21.76
CA LEU A 146 -7.58 -9.04 21.99
C LEU A 146 -7.33 -9.30 23.49
N LYS A 147 -7.57 -8.33 24.38
CA LYS A 147 -7.47 -8.52 25.83
C LYS A 147 -8.53 -9.47 26.37
N GLN A 148 -9.74 -9.44 25.82
CA GLN A 148 -10.79 -10.39 26.18
C GLN A 148 -10.42 -11.81 25.77
N LEU A 149 -9.83 -11.98 24.58
CA LEU A 149 -9.41 -13.29 24.07
C LEU A 149 -8.12 -13.81 24.74
N TYR A 150 -7.22 -12.90 25.11
CA TYR A 150 -5.91 -13.21 25.69
C TYR A 150 -5.65 -12.36 26.95
N PRO A 151 -6.30 -12.67 28.10
CA PRO A 151 -6.25 -11.83 29.29
C PRO A 151 -4.84 -11.66 29.89
N ASN A 152 -3.99 -12.68 29.73
CA ASN A 152 -2.64 -12.71 30.29
C ASN A 152 -1.57 -12.18 29.33
N THR A 153 -1.97 -11.61 28.18
CA THR A 153 -1.04 -11.12 27.17
C THR A 153 -0.91 -9.61 27.23
N GLU A 154 0.32 -9.12 27.25
CA GLU A 154 0.60 -7.70 27.09
C GLU A 154 0.34 -7.26 25.64
N ILE A 155 -0.46 -6.21 25.46
CA ILE A 155 -0.70 -5.61 24.15
C ILE A 155 0.15 -4.36 24.00
N VAL A 156 1.17 -4.47 23.15
CA VAL A 156 2.10 -3.38 22.83
C VAL A 156 1.63 -2.64 21.57
N TYR A 157 1.53 -1.32 21.67
CA TYR A 157 1.18 -0.47 20.54
C TYR A 157 2.44 0.09 19.88
N VAL A 158 2.47 0.07 18.55
CA VAL A 158 3.63 0.55 17.78
C VAL A 158 3.17 1.56 16.75
N LYS A 159 3.66 2.79 16.87
CA LYS A 159 3.37 3.85 15.91
C LYS A 159 4.09 3.57 14.59
N ALA A 160 3.36 3.63 13.48
CA ALA A 160 3.90 3.40 12.13
C ALA A 160 5.09 4.30 11.74
N LYS A 161 5.22 5.48 12.38
CA LYS A 161 6.38 6.36 12.15
C LYS A 161 7.68 5.71 12.62
N LEU A 162 7.66 4.90 13.68
CA LEU A 162 8.86 4.26 14.23
C LEU A 162 9.47 3.26 13.24
N THR A 163 8.65 2.41 12.63
CA THR A 163 9.11 1.48 11.59
C THR A 163 9.54 2.18 10.31
N SER A 164 8.87 3.28 9.94
CA SER A 164 9.28 4.12 8.82
C SER A 164 10.66 4.75 9.03
N ASP A 165 10.92 5.27 10.23
CA ASP A 165 12.21 5.88 10.59
C ASP A 165 13.31 4.81 10.63
N PHE A 166 13.04 3.64 11.25
CA PHE A 166 13.97 2.50 11.27
C PHE A 166 14.36 2.05 9.86
N ARG A 167 13.40 1.95 8.93
CA ARG A 167 13.68 1.60 7.53
C ARG A 167 14.60 2.60 6.85
N LYS A 168 14.43 3.90 7.12
CA LYS A 168 15.27 4.95 6.52
C LYS A 168 16.69 4.91 7.07
N GLU A 169 16.84 4.69 8.37
CA GLU A 169 18.14 4.62 9.03
C GLU A 169 19.01 3.51 8.46
N TYR A 170 18.44 2.31 8.29
CA TYR A 170 19.18 1.10 7.89
C TYR A 170 18.96 0.70 6.42
N ASP A 171 18.57 1.64 5.57
CA ASP A 171 18.32 1.45 4.12
C ASP A 171 17.44 0.23 3.77
N MET A 172 16.44 -0.08 4.61
CA MET A 172 15.54 -1.21 4.41
C MET A 172 14.40 -0.82 3.47
N LEU A 173 14.66 -1.02 2.18
CA LEU A 173 13.79 -0.63 1.09
C LEU A 173 12.36 -1.18 1.22
N LYS A 174 11.43 -0.33 0.76
CA LYS A 174 10.03 -0.66 0.52
C LYS A 174 9.66 -0.14 -0.87
N CYS A 175 9.41 -1.05 -1.79
CA CYS A 175 8.91 -0.79 -3.14
C CYS A 175 7.57 -1.52 -3.30
N ARG A 176 6.47 -0.78 -3.34
CA ARG A 176 5.11 -1.36 -3.38
C ARG A 176 4.74 -1.83 -4.78
N GLU A 177 5.47 -1.37 -5.77
CA GLU A 177 5.26 -1.61 -7.18
C GLU A 177 5.79 -2.99 -7.61
N VAL A 178 6.69 -3.58 -6.82
CA VAL A 178 7.26 -4.90 -7.06
C VAL A 178 6.41 -6.00 -6.43
N ASN A 179 6.08 -5.88 -5.14
CA ASN A 179 5.32 -6.93 -4.44
C ASN A 179 4.62 -6.44 -3.14
N ASP A 180 3.75 -7.32 -2.63
CA ASP A 180 2.99 -7.14 -1.39
C ASP A 180 3.77 -7.58 -0.13
N PHE A 181 5.02 -8.07 -0.26
CA PHE A 181 5.80 -8.59 0.88
C PHE A 181 6.13 -7.53 1.94
N HIS A 182 6.07 -6.25 1.56
CA HIS A 182 6.26 -5.15 2.48
C HIS A 182 5.30 -5.18 3.68
N HIS A 183 4.11 -5.78 3.57
CA HIS A 183 3.19 -5.93 4.71
C HIS A 183 3.74 -6.85 5.80
N ALA A 184 4.27 -8.02 5.42
CA ALA A 184 4.88 -8.95 6.38
C ALA A 184 6.16 -8.37 6.98
N LYS A 185 6.99 -7.72 6.16
CA LYS A 185 8.21 -7.03 6.61
C LYS A 185 7.90 -5.88 7.58
N ASP A 186 6.85 -5.10 7.33
CA ASP A 186 6.39 -4.06 8.26
C ASP A 186 5.87 -4.65 9.58
N ALA A 187 5.16 -5.78 9.54
CA ALA A 187 4.70 -6.47 10.74
C ALA A 187 5.89 -6.99 11.59
N TYR A 188 6.92 -7.55 10.96
CA TYR A 188 8.15 -7.95 11.64
C TYR A 188 8.86 -6.75 12.28
N LEU A 189 9.04 -5.65 11.54
CA LEU A 189 9.66 -4.44 12.10
C LEU A 189 8.84 -3.82 13.24
N ASN A 190 7.51 -3.94 13.20
CA ASN A 190 6.67 -3.52 14.32
C ASN A 190 7.00 -4.33 15.58
N ILE A 191 7.26 -5.64 15.47
CA ILE A 191 7.71 -6.46 16.61
C ILE A 191 9.07 -5.98 17.13
N VAL A 192 10.06 -5.84 16.24
CA VAL A 192 11.43 -5.44 16.61
C VAL A 192 11.43 -4.09 17.32
N VAL A 193 10.90 -3.05 16.65
CA VAL A 193 10.91 -1.68 17.16
C VAL A 193 9.94 -1.51 18.33
N GLY A 194 8.83 -2.24 18.31
CA GLY A 194 7.84 -2.26 19.39
C GLY A 194 8.40 -2.81 20.69
N ASN A 195 9.13 -3.94 20.63
CA ASN A 195 9.76 -4.54 21.81
C ASN A 195 10.80 -3.61 22.42
N VAL A 196 11.66 -3.00 21.60
CA VAL A 196 12.64 -1.99 22.03
C VAL A 196 11.96 -0.84 22.77
N TYR A 197 10.91 -0.28 22.19
CA TYR A 197 10.15 0.78 22.82
C TYR A 197 9.50 0.32 24.13
N ASN A 198 8.88 -0.86 24.14
CA ASN A 198 8.16 -1.34 25.31
C ASN A 198 9.07 -1.54 26.52
N VAL A 199 10.24 -2.14 26.32
CA VAL A 199 11.23 -2.36 27.39
C VAL A 199 11.78 -1.02 27.88
N LYS A 200 12.17 -0.11 26.97
CA LYS A 200 12.82 1.14 27.37
C LYS A 200 11.88 2.13 28.05
N PHE A 201 10.62 2.23 27.61
CA PHE A 201 9.72 3.30 28.03
C PHE A 201 8.58 2.85 28.95
N THR A 202 8.06 1.63 28.81
CA THR A 202 6.92 1.15 29.61
C THR A 202 7.39 0.60 30.96
N HIS A 203 8.50 -0.14 30.97
CA HIS A 203 8.99 -0.83 32.17
C HIS A 203 9.88 0.03 33.08
N ASN A 204 10.36 1.20 32.62
CA ASN A 204 11.25 2.08 33.41
C ASN A 204 10.96 3.58 33.22
N LYS A 205 9.67 3.95 33.21
CA LYS A 205 9.17 5.28 32.84
C LYS A 205 9.74 6.44 33.68
N ILE A 206 9.87 6.25 35.00
CA ILE A 206 10.32 7.30 35.94
C ILE A 206 11.79 7.66 35.69
N ASN A 207 12.67 6.66 35.56
CA ASN A 207 14.08 6.93 35.26
C ASN A 207 14.23 7.52 33.86
N PHE A 208 13.45 7.07 32.88
CA PHE A 208 13.49 7.66 31.54
C PHE A 208 13.20 9.17 31.54
N ILE A 209 12.20 9.62 32.29
CA ILE A 209 11.80 11.05 32.36
C ILE A 209 12.91 11.90 33.01
N LYS A 210 13.49 11.43 34.12
CA LYS A 210 14.57 12.15 34.84
C LYS A 210 15.79 12.38 33.94
N HIS A 211 16.23 11.35 33.22
CA HIS A 211 17.37 11.48 32.32
C HIS A 211 17.06 12.32 31.06
N LEU A 212 15.82 12.27 30.53
CA LEU A 212 15.39 13.11 29.41
C LEU A 212 15.43 14.61 29.77
N GLN A 213 15.05 14.98 31.01
CA GLN A 213 15.12 16.35 31.48
C GLN A 213 16.54 16.89 31.60
N ASN A 214 17.48 16.03 31.98
CA ASN A 214 18.90 16.36 32.10
C ASN A 214 19.62 16.43 30.75
N ASN A 215 18.90 16.32 29.62
CA ASN A 215 19.44 16.23 28.26
C ASN A 215 20.47 15.10 28.08
N ASP A 216 20.30 13.99 28.81
CA ASP A 216 21.13 12.81 28.67
C ASP A 216 20.93 12.21 27.26
N LYS A 217 21.99 12.16 26.47
CA LYS A 217 21.95 11.68 25.08
C LYS A 217 21.52 10.21 24.96
N GLY A 218 21.66 9.42 26.03
CA GLY A 218 21.22 8.01 26.09
C GLY A 218 19.72 7.82 26.34
N TYR A 219 19.01 8.88 26.75
CA TYR A 219 17.58 8.83 27.08
C TYR A 219 16.80 9.77 26.17
N THR A 220 16.50 9.27 24.98
CA THR A 220 15.82 10.03 23.93
C THR A 220 14.64 9.26 23.34
N VAL A 221 13.61 9.99 22.90
CA VAL A 221 12.50 9.46 22.10
C VAL A 221 12.90 9.22 20.63
N ASN A 222 14.16 9.47 20.27
CA ASN A 222 14.71 9.15 18.96
C ASN A 222 15.16 7.67 18.91
N LEU A 223 14.51 6.88 18.06
CA LEU A 223 14.80 5.45 17.90
C LEU A 223 16.26 5.18 17.49
N THR A 224 16.79 5.90 16.51
CA THR A 224 18.17 5.70 16.01
C THR A 224 19.19 5.85 17.13
N SER A 225 19.04 6.90 17.94
CA SER A 225 19.96 7.15 19.06
C SER A 225 19.84 6.07 20.14
N MET A 226 18.64 5.54 20.38
CA MET A 226 18.40 4.48 21.35
C MET A 226 19.09 3.16 20.97
N LEU A 227 19.07 2.80 19.68
CA LEU A 227 19.62 1.54 19.17
C LEU A 227 21.16 1.49 19.18
N LYS A 228 21.83 2.57 19.57
CA LYS A 228 23.29 2.62 19.76
C LYS A 228 23.76 1.95 21.05
N TYR A 229 22.84 1.61 21.95
CA TYR A 229 23.14 1.04 23.25
C TYR A 229 22.38 -0.27 23.44
N ASN A 230 22.91 -1.16 24.28
CA ASN A 230 22.21 -2.37 24.68
C ASN A 230 20.91 -2.02 25.43
N ILE A 231 19.88 -2.83 25.18
CA ILE A 231 18.58 -2.75 25.82
C ILE A 231 18.25 -4.17 26.25
N ASP A 232 18.44 -4.44 27.53
CA ASP A 232 18.30 -5.78 28.11
C ASP A 232 16.96 -6.43 27.72
N GLY A 233 17.03 -7.63 27.16
CA GLY A 233 15.86 -8.39 26.70
C GLY A 233 15.22 -7.93 25.38
N ALA A 234 15.75 -6.88 24.72
CA ALA A 234 15.17 -6.37 23.46
C ALA A 234 16.18 -6.04 22.35
N TRP A 235 17.40 -5.59 22.66
CA TRP A 235 18.39 -5.16 21.67
C TRP A 235 19.83 -5.30 22.15
N VAL A 236 20.64 -5.99 21.36
CA VAL A 236 22.10 -6.08 21.52
C VAL A 236 22.75 -5.24 20.41
N ALA A 237 23.32 -4.11 20.81
CA ALA A 237 24.02 -3.16 19.96
C ALA A 237 25.47 -3.57 19.68
N ASP A 238 26.07 -4.37 20.56
CA ASP A 238 27.44 -4.87 20.40
C ASP A 238 27.58 -5.60 19.07
N ASN A 239 28.58 -5.19 18.28
CA ASN A 239 28.86 -5.71 16.94
C ASN A 239 27.63 -5.75 16.00
N ASN A 240 26.63 -4.90 16.23
CA ASN A 240 25.37 -4.88 15.50
C ASN A 240 24.61 -6.23 15.52
N GLU A 241 24.74 -7.05 16.56
CA GLU A 241 24.19 -8.42 16.59
C GLU A 241 22.69 -8.49 16.27
N THR A 242 21.87 -7.70 16.98
CA THR A 242 20.42 -7.69 16.73
C THR A 242 20.10 -7.10 15.35
N LEU A 243 20.81 -6.03 14.95
CA LEU A 243 20.63 -5.42 13.63
C LEU A 243 20.92 -6.42 12.49
N ASN A 244 21.98 -7.22 12.60
CA ASN A 244 22.33 -8.25 11.62
C ASN A 244 21.21 -9.30 11.50
N THR A 245 20.63 -9.71 12.63
CA THR A 245 19.46 -10.62 12.66
C THR A 245 18.24 -10.01 11.95
N VAL A 246 17.98 -8.72 12.19
CA VAL A 246 16.89 -7.99 11.54
C VAL A 246 17.12 -7.88 10.03
N ILE A 247 18.33 -7.51 9.59
CA ILE A 247 18.70 -7.44 8.17
C ILE A 247 18.54 -8.82 7.50
N ALA A 248 19.07 -9.87 8.11
CA ALA A 248 18.97 -11.23 7.59
C ALA A 248 17.50 -11.69 7.46
N THR A 249 16.65 -11.33 8.42
CA THR A 249 15.22 -11.63 8.37
C THR A 249 14.49 -10.82 7.30
N MET A 250 14.81 -9.53 7.16
CA MET A 250 14.24 -8.63 6.15
C MET A 250 14.60 -9.03 4.72
N ASN A 251 15.73 -9.72 4.53
CA ASN A 251 16.17 -10.26 3.24
C ASN A 251 15.47 -11.56 2.84
N LYS A 252 14.69 -12.19 3.74
CA LYS A 252 13.91 -13.39 3.42
C LYS A 252 12.68 -13.01 2.58
N ASN A 253 12.56 -13.65 1.41
CA ASN A 253 11.45 -13.45 0.47
C ASN A 253 10.53 -14.69 0.35
N ASN A 254 10.68 -15.68 1.24
CA ASN A 254 9.80 -16.85 1.35
C ASN A 254 8.54 -16.54 2.18
N ILE A 255 7.92 -15.39 1.91
CA ILE A 255 6.75 -14.90 2.64
C ILE A 255 5.49 -15.54 2.06
N ARG A 256 4.62 -16.04 2.95
CA ARG A 256 3.32 -16.60 2.58
C ARG A 256 2.36 -15.47 2.23
N TYR A 257 1.81 -15.53 1.03
CA TYR A 257 0.80 -14.60 0.55
C TYR A 257 -0.53 -15.33 0.41
N THR A 258 -1.52 -14.88 1.18
CA THR A 258 -2.89 -15.40 1.13
C THR A 258 -3.87 -14.27 0.84
N ARG A 259 -4.98 -14.60 0.19
CA ARG A 259 -6.14 -13.71 0.07
C ARG A 259 -7.33 -14.37 0.72
N TYR A 260 -8.07 -13.59 1.52
CA TYR A 260 -9.30 -14.08 2.13
C TYR A 260 -10.30 -14.46 1.04
N ALA A 261 -10.72 -15.74 1.04
CA ALA A 261 -11.69 -16.29 0.12
C ALA A 261 -13.12 -16.08 0.64
N PHE A 262 -13.99 -15.49 -0.18
CA PHE A 262 -15.31 -15.04 0.26
C PHE A 262 -16.41 -15.29 -0.77
N LYS A 263 -17.66 -15.34 -0.28
CA LYS A 263 -18.84 -15.23 -1.14
C LYS A 263 -19.09 -13.76 -1.45
N GLN A 264 -19.08 -13.38 -2.71
CA GLN A 264 -19.36 -12.02 -3.14
C GLN A 264 -20.81 -11.67 -2.76
N LYS A 265 -20.97 -10.48 -2.18
CA LYS A 265 -22.26 -9.85 -1.83
C LYS A 265 -22.31 -8.46 -2.44
N GLY A 266 -23.47 -7.79 -2.37
CA GLY A 266 -23.66 -6.42 -2.85
C GLY A 266 -24.68 -6.33 -3.98
N GLY A 267 -24.41 -5.46 -4.96
CA GLY A 267 -25.32 -5.24 -6.09
C GLY A 267 -25.55 -6.49 -6.92
N LEU A 268 -26.80 -6.75 -7.29
CA LEU A 268 -27.20 -7.91 -8.09
C LEU A 268 -26.79 -7.80 -9.57
N PHE A 269 -26.76 -6.58 -10.10
CA PHE A 269 -26.49 -6.23 -11.50
C PHE A 269 -26.27 -4.71 -11.61
N ASP A 270 -25.81 -4.23 -12.77
CA ASP A 270 -25.74 -2.80 -13.07
C ASP A 270 -27.15 -2.19 -13.02
N GLN A 271 -27.33 -1.08 -12.29
CA GLN A 271 -28.66 -0.48 -12.06
C GLN A 271 -29.30 0.11 -13.32
N ASN A 272 -28.49 0.45 -14.33
CA ASN A 272 -28.97 0.98 -15.59
C ASN A 272 -29.64 -0.11 -16.43
N ILE A 273 -30.94 0.02 -16.65
CA ILE A 273 -31.71 -0.86 -17.53
C ILE A 273 -31.27 -0.61 -18.97
N LEU A 274 -30.92 -1.69 -19.67
CA LEU A 274 -30.62 -1.63 -21.10
C LEU A 274 -31.91 -1.67 -21.93
N LYS A 275 -31.83 -1.11 -23.14
CA LYS A 275 -32.94 -1.13 -24.11
C LYS A 275 -33.33 -2.58 -24.48
N LYS A 276 -34.52 -2.72 -25.05
CA LYS A 276 -35.06 -3.99 -25.56
C LYS A 276 -34.07 -4.79 -26.42
N GLY A 277 -34.08 -6.11 -26.25
CA GLY A 277 -33.14 -7.05 -26.89
C GLY A 277 -31.73 -7.02 -26.32
N LYS A 278 -31.51 -6.31 -25.20
CA LYS A 278 -30.23 -6.26 -24.49
C LYS A 278 -30.45 -6.53 -23.00
N GLY A 279 -29.41 -7.07 -22.37
CA GLY A 279 -29.43 -7.41 -20.95
C GLY A 279 -29.14 -8.89 -20.72
N GLN A 280 -29.05 -9.25 -19.45
CA GLN A 280 -28.81 -10.61 -18.96
C GLN A 280 -29.86 -11.05 -17.95
N VAL A 281 -30.53 -10.09 -17.29
CA VAL A 281 -31.54 -10.34 -16.26
C VAL A 281 -32.78 -9.50 -16.59
N PRO A 282 -33.98 -10.09 -16.62
CA PRO A 282 -35.21 -9.34 -16.88
C PRO A 282 -35.50 -8.32 -15.77
N ILE A 283 -36.30 -7.29 -16.10
CA ILE A 283 -36.67 -6.25 -15.14
C ILE A 283 -37.58 -6.82 -14.04
N LYS A 284 -38.47 -7.76 -14.40
CA LYS A 284 -39.35 -8.51 -13.50
C LYS A 284 -39.51 -9.95 -13.98
N ALA A 285 -39.58 -10.90 -13.05
CA ALA A 285 -39.75 -12.31 -13.40
C ALA A 285 -41.21 -12.68 -13.77
N ASN A 286 -42.19 -12.04 -13.12
CA ASN A 286 -43.58 -12.53 -13.09
C ASN A 286 -44.59 -11.60 -13.79
N ASP A 287 -44.14 -10.77 -14.72
CA ASP A 287 -45.04 -9.96 -15.55
C ASP A 287 -44.48 -9.77 -16.96
N LYS A 288 -45.15 -8.97 -17.80
CA LYS A 288 -44.76 -8.72 -19.20
C LYS A 288 -43.29 -8.31 -19.35
N ARG A 289 -42.69 -7.66 -18.35
CA ARG A 289 -41.30 -7.19 -18.32
C ARG A 289 -40.28 -8.32 -18.06
N SER A 290 -40.72 -9.58 -18.03
CA SER A 290 -39.86 -10.75 -18.16
C SER A 290 -39.32 -10.93 -19.59
N ASP A 291 -40.05 -10.40 -20.58
CA ASP A 291 -39.68 -10.42 -21.99
C ASP A 291 -38.62 -9.34 -22.28
N MET A 292 -37.35 -9.72 -22.22
CA MET A 292 -36.23 -8.81 -22.48
C MET A 292 -36.18 -8.30 -23.92
N GLU A 293 -36.77 -9.03 -24.89
CA GLU A 293 -36.83 -8.61 -26.29
C GLU A 293 -37.78 -7.42 -26.49
N LYS A 294 -38.74 -7.24 -25.58
CA LYS A 294 -39.68 -6.10 -25.59
C LYS A 294 -39.28 -4.99 -24.61
N TYR A 295 -38.89 -5.36 -23.40
CA TYR A 295 -38.72 -4.42 -22.29
C TYR A 295 -37.26 -4.17 -21.90
N GLY A 296 -36.32 -4.95 -22.44
CA GLY A 296 -34.92 -4.90 -22.06
C GLY A 296 -34.66 -5.56 -20.72
N GLY A 297 -33.48 -5.30 -20.15
CA GLY A 297 -33.07 -5.94 -18.92
C GLY A 297 -31.84 -5.30 -18.28
N TYR A 298 -31.52 -5.77 -17.08
CA TYR A 298 -30.29 -5.41 -16.39
C TYR A 298 -29.09 -6.15 -16.98
N ASN A 299 -27.90 -5.56 -16.85
CA ASN A 299 -26.66 -6.12 -17.37
C ASN A 299 -25.68 -6.43 -16.25
N LYS A 300 -24.61 -7.19 -16.57
CA LYS A 300 -23.54 -7.60 -15.66
C LYS A 300 -24.09 -8.23 -14.38
N ALA A 301 -24.87 -9.30 -14.53
CA ALA A 301 -25.37 -10.06 -13.39
C ALA A 301 -24.21 -10.49 -12.48
N SER A 302 -24.22 -10.07 -11.22
CA SER A 302 -23.21 -10.44 -10.24
C SER A 302 -23.32 -11.92 -9.89
N SER A 303 -22.19 -12.62 -9.79
CA SER A 303 -22.14 -13.96 -9.19
C SER A 303 -21.58 -13.91 -7.77
N THR A 304 -22.07 -14.78 -6.90
CA THR A 304 -21.65 -14.87 -5.49
C THR A 304 -20.45 -15.80 -5.28
N TYR A 305 -20.36 -16.88 -6.07
CA TYR A 305 -19.25 -17.83 -6.12
C TYR A 305 -19.39 -18.68 -7.40
N PHE A 306 -18.56 -19.72 -7.55
CA PHE A 306 -18.60 -20.65 -8.67
C PHE A 306 -18.91 -22.08 -8.18
N SER A 307 -19.55 -22.90 -9.02
CA SER A 307 -19.68 -24.35 -8.84
C SER A 307 -18.82 -25.05 -9.87
N LEU A 308 -18.10 -26.11 -9.51
CA LEU A 308 -17.41 -26.97 -10.48
C LEU A 308 -18.35 -28.12 -10.85
N VAL A 309 -18.58 -28.30 -12.15
CA VAL A 309 -19.49 -29.31 -12.67
C VAL A 309 -18.81 -30.17 -13.71
N LYS A 310 -19.32 -31.38 -13.89
CA LYS A 310 -18.91 -32.33 -14.91
C LYS A 310 -20.12 -32.73 -15.75
N PHE A 311 -19.97 -32.74 -17.07
CA PHE A 311 -20.99 -33.19 -18.00
C PHE A 311 -20.35 -33.74 -19.28
N PHE A 312 -21.15 -34.31 -20.16
CA PHE A 312 -20.74 -34.73 -21.49
C PHE A 312 -21.40 -33.82 -22.53
N ASP A 313 -20.60 -33.29 -23.45
CA ASP A 313 -21.14 -32.46 -24.54
C ASP A 313 -21.86 -33.31 -25.60
N LYS A 314 -22.42 -32.66 -26.63
CA LYS A 314 -23.13 -33.35 -27.73
C LYS A 314 -22.27 -34.37 -28.48
N LYS A 315 -20.93 -34.31 -28.37
CA LYS A 315 -19.99 -35.25 -29.00
C LYS A 315 -19.53 -36.35 -28.04
N GLY A 316 -20.13 -36.44 -26.85
CA GLY A 316 -19.73 -37.39 -25.81
C GLY A 316 -18.39 -37.04 -25.16
N LYS A 317 -17.88 -35.82 -25.32
CA LYS A 317 -16.64 -35.40 -24.68
C LYS A 317 -16.89 -34.98 -23.24
N LYS A 318 -16.11 -35.50 -22.29
CA LYS A 318 -16.14 -35.07 -20.89
C LYS A 318 -15.70 -33.60 -20.75
N VAL A 319 -16.54 -32.79 -20.13
CA VAL A 319 -16.29 -31.38 -19.82
C VAL A 319 -16.31 -31.17 -18.31
N ILE A 320 -15.26 -30.54 -17.77
CA ILE A 320 -15.21 -30.05 -16.39
C ILE A 320 -15.22 -28.53 -16.46
N GLN A 321 -16.20 -27.89 -15.83
CA GLN A 321 -16.46 -26.47 -16.00
C GLN A 321 -16.81 -25.76 -14.69
N PHE A 322 -16.28 -24.55 -14.51
CA PHE A 322 -16.76 -23.60 -13.53
C PHE A 322 -18.03 -22.92 -14.02
N VAL A 323 -19.11 -23.00 -13.24
CA VAL A 323 -20.38 -22.31 -13.48
C VAL A 323 -20.54 -21.21 -12.43
N PRO A 324 -20.59 -19.91 -12.82
CA PRO A 324 -20.84 -18.84 -11.88
C PRO A 324 -22.26 -18.91 -11.33
N ILE A 325 -22.42 -18.90 -10.01
CA ILE A 325 -23.73 -18.88 -9.35
C ILE A 325 -24.15 -17.43 -9.18
N ASN A 326 -25.21 -17.02 -9.87
CA ASN A 326 -25.71 -15.65 -9.83
C ASN A 326 -26.23 -15.31 -8.44
N LEU A 327 -25.88 -14.12 -7.94
CA LEU A 327 -26.26 -13.68 -6.59
C LEU A 327 -27.78 -13.59 -6.42
N TYR A 328 -28.51 -13.18 -7.46
CA TYR A 328 -29.96 -13.01 -7.41
C TYR A 328 -30.74 -14.34 -7.36
N ASN A 329 -30.12 -15.45 -7.82
CA ASN A 329 -30.71 -16.80 -7.83
C ASN A 329 -29.93 -17.80 -6.96
N GLU A 330 -29.12 -17.34 -5.99
CA GLU A 330 -28.37 -18.23 -5.09
C GLU A 330 -29.29 -19.22 -4.36
N LYS A 331 -30.49 -18.78 -3.96
CA LYS A 331 -31.48 -19.61 -3.25
C LYS A 331 -31.99 -20.77 -4.11
N GLU A 332 -32.24 -20.52 -5.40
CA GLU A 332 -32.68 -21.56 -6.34
C GLU A 332 -31.58 -22.61 -6.52
N TYR A 333 -30.33 -22.16 -6.68
CA TYR A 333 -29.18 -23.06 -6.72
C TYR A 333 -29.07 -23.90 -5.44
N GLN A 334 -29.25 -23.31 -4.26
CA GLN A 334 -29.19 -24.05 -2.99
C GLN A 334 -30.30 -25.09 -2.83
N GLN A 335 -31.49 -24.85 -3.41
CA GLN A 335 -32.61 -25.79 -3.36
C GLN A 335 -32.39 -27.00 -4.28
N ASN A 336 -31.87 -26.78 -5.49
CA ASN A 336 -31.57 -27.86 -6.43
C ASN A 336 -30.35 -27.53 -7.29
N PRO A 337 -29.12 -27.78 -6.78
CA PRO A 337 -27.88 -27.42 -7.46
C PRO A 337 -27.77 -28.06 -8.85
N ILE A 338 -28.10 -29.35 -8.96
CA ILE A 338 -27.97 -30.14 -10.18
C ILE A 338 -28.88 -29.59 -11.28
N LYS A 339 -30.17 -29.39 -10.97
CA LYS A 339 -31.11 -28.82 -11.95
C LYS A 339 -30.66 -27.43 -12.40
N TYR A 340 -30.30 -26.56 -11.46
CA TYR A 340 -29.86 -25.20 -11.76
C TYR A 340 -28.66 -25.17 -12.70
N VAL A 341 -27.62 -25.96 -12.42
CA VAL A 341 -26.44 -25.97 -13.28
C VAL A 341 -26.68 -26.71 -14.60
N SER A 342 -27.51 -27.75 -14.63
CA SER A 342 -27.94 -28.42 -15.86
C SER A 342 -28.69 -27.49 -16.80
N ASP A 343 -29.60 -26.67 -16.27
CA ASP A 343 -30.33 -25.66 -17.07
C ASP A 343 -29.38 -24.62 -17.67
N ILE A 344 -28.31 -24.25 -16.95
CA ILE A 344 -27.30 -23.29 -17.44
C ILE A 344 -26.40 -23.91 -18.52
N VAL A 345 -25.92 -25.13 -18.33
CA VAL A 345 -24.99 -25.75 -19.30
C VAL A 345 -25.72 -26.41 -20.46
N GLY A 346 -27.01 -26.73 -20.30
CA GLY A 346 -27.84 -27.40 -21.31
C GLY A 346 -27.62 -28.91 -21.42
N PHE A 347 -27.08 -29.54 -20.37
CA PHE A 347 -26.77 -30.97 -20.31
C PHE A 347 -27.02 -31.52 -18.90
N ASP A 348 -27.29 -32.82 -18.81
CA ASP A 348 -27.25 -33.52 -17.53
C ASP A 348 -25.84 -33.45 -16.95
N CYS A 349 -25.73 -33.08 -15.67
CA CYS A 349 -24.44 -32.79 -15.06
C CYS A 349 -24.33 -33.28 -13.61
N GLU A 350 -23.10 -33.47 -13.19
CA GLU A 350 -22.69 -33.81 -11.83
C GLU A 350 -22.03 -32.58 -11.18
N VAL A 351 -22.44 -32.23 -9.96
CA VAL A 351 -21.79 -31.14 -9.20
C VAL A 351 -20.61 -31.72 -8.42
N LEU A 352 -19.39 -31.42 -8.88
CA LEU A 352 -18.15 -31.89 -8.26
C LEU A 352 -17.77 -31.08 -7.02
N LEU A 353 -17.91 -29.75 -7.10
CA LEU A 353 -17.64 -28.83 -6.00
C LEU A 353 -18.73 -27.74 -5.99
N PRO A 354 -19.61 -27.71 -4.98
CA PRO A 354 -20.78 -26.82 -5.00
C PRO A 354 -20.46 -25.35 -4.70
N CYS A 355 -19.32 -25.07 -4.07
CA CYS A 355 -18.97 -23.70 -3.71
C CYS A 355 -17.47 -23.46 -3.77
N ILE A 356 -17.05 -22.70 -4.79
CA ILE A 356 -15.70 -22.21 -4.98
C ILE A 356 -15.77 -20.68 -4.92
N LYS A 357 -15.28 -20.15 -3.81
CA LYS A 357 -15.38 -18.74 -3.44
C LYS A 357 -14.55 -17.84 -4.35
N TYR A 358 -14.88 -16.55 -4.36
CA TYR A 358 -13.95 -15.54 -4.87
C TYR A 358 -12.68 -15.53 -4.03
N ASN A 359 -11.58 -15.17 -4.67
CA ASN A 359 -10.21 -15.32 -4.17
C ASN A 359 -9.82 -16.76 -3.78
N ALA A 360 -10.58 -17.80 -4.15
CA ALA A 360 -10.07 -19.17 -4.04
C ALA A 360 -8.81 -19.32 -4.91
N THR A 361 -7.83 -20.05 -4.38
CA THR A 361 -6.54 -20.27 -5.05
C THR A 361 -6.65 -21.46 -6.00
N ILE A 362 -6.25 -21.24 -7.25
CA ILE A 362 -6.06 -22.30 -8.25
C ILE A 362 -4.61 -22.28 -8.74
N SER A 363 -4.09 -23.44 -9.11
CA SER A 363 -2.77 -23.59 -9.74
C SER A 363 -2.93 -24.23 -11.09
N ILE A 364 -2.32 -23.66 -12.14
CA ILE A 364 -2.18 -24.29 -13.45
C ILE A 364 -0.70 -24.48 -13.70
N ASP A 365 -0.26 -25.73 -13.84
CA ASP A 365 1.15 -26.09 -14.04
C ASP A 365 2.12 -25.35 -13.09
N GLY A 366 1.73 -25.24 -11.81
CA GLY A 366 2.49 -24.55 -10.77
C GLY A 366 2.23 -23.04 -10.65
N PHE A 367 1.67 -22.38 -11.67
CA PHE A 367 1.33 -20.96 -11.58
C PHE A 367 0.07 -20.77 -10.74
N ARG A 368 0.25 -20.26 -9.52
CA ARG A 368 -0.82 -20.00 -8.56
C ARG A 368 -1.49 -18.65 -8.83
N MET A 369 -2.81 -18.62 -8.72
CA MET A 369 -3.64 -17.45 -8.95
C MET A 369 -4.96 -17.53 -8.18
N HIS A 370 -5.60 -16.39 -7.97
CA HIS A 370 -6.87 -16.28 -7.25
C HIS A 370 -8.01 -15.97 -8.22
N LEU A 371 -9.15 -16.65 -8.07
CA LEU A 371 -10.35 -16.35 -8.86
C LEU A 371 -10.88 -14.95 -8.54
N SER A 372 -11.11 -14.11 -9.55
CA SER A 372 -11.47 -12.70 -9.35
C SER A 372 -12.84 -12.32 -9.87
N SER A 373 -13.21 -12.67 -11.09
CA SER A 373 -14.49 -12.30 -11.69
C SER A 373 -14.82 -13.16 -12.89
N LYS A 374 -16.10 -13.24 -13.22
CA LYS A 374 -16.53 -13.80 -14.51
C LYS A 374 -16.43 -12.73 -15.61
N SER A 375 -16.15 -13.18 -16.82
CA SER A 375 -16.17 -12.40 -18.05
C SER A 375 -16.86 -13.21 -19.15
N ASN A 376 -17.27 -12.53 -20.22
CA ASN A 376 -17.93 -13.13 -21.38
C ASN A 376 -19.10 -14.07 -20.99
N GLY A 377 -20.03 -13.55 -20.18
CA GLY A 377 -21.19 -14.31 -19.70
C GLY A 377 -20.89 -15.46 -18.72
N GLY A 378 -19.63 -15.64 -18.31
CA GLY A 378 -19.20 -16.79 -17.50
C GLY A 378 -18.27 -17.75 -18.22
N ALA A 379 -18.11 -17.61 -19.55
CA ALA A 379 -17.22 -18.48 -20.33
C ALA A 379 -15.75 -18.34 -19.92
N THR A 380 -15.36 -17.17 -19.41
CA THR A 380 -14.00 -16.87 -18.96
C THR A 380 -14.02 -16.43 -17.51
N ILE A 381 -13.03 -16.87 -16.74
CA ILE A 381 -12.80 -16.39 -15.37
C ILE A 381 -11.51 -15.57 -15.38
N VAL A 382 -11.62 -14.32 -14.94
CA VAL A 382 -10.49 -13.44 -14.69
C VAL A 382 -9.87 -13.82 -13.35
N CYS A 383 -8.55 -13.88 -13.32
CA CYS A 383 -7.77 -14.25 -12.15
C CYS A 383 -6.80 -13.14 -11.77
N LYS A 384 -6.30 -13.18 -10.55
CA LYS A 384 -5.17 -12.37 -10.07
C LYS A 384 -3.99 -13.31 -9.89
N SER A 385 -2.80 -12.96 -10.38
CA SER A 385 -1.58 -13.69 -9.99
C SER A 385 -1.50 -13.76 -8.46
N SER A 386 -1.01 -14.89 -7.93
CA SER A 386 -0.59 -15.00 -6.54
C SER A 386 0.93 -15.18 -6.39
N ILE A 387 1.66 -15.17 -7.51
CA ILE A 387 3.12 -15.26 -7.53
C ILE A 387 3.68 -13.86 -7.43
N GLN A 388 4.35 -13.57 -6.31
CA GLN A 388 4.93 -12.26 -6.03
C GLN A 388 6.25 -12.12 -6.80
N LEU A 389 6.44 -11.00 -7.50
CA LEU A 389 7.69 -10.70 -8.18
C LEU A 389 8.77 -10.42 -7.12
N VAL A 390 9.92 -11.08 -7.24
CA VAL A 390 11.06 -10.88 -6.35
C VAL A 390 12.25 -10.47 -7.18
N LEU A 391 12.82 -9.32 -6.84
CA LEU A 391 14.00 -8.74 -7.47
C LEU A 391 15.09 -8.51 -6.42
N GLY A 392 16.33 -8.35 -6.88
CA GLY A 392 17.43 -7.95 -6.01
C GLY A 392 17.25 -6.52 -5.50
N TYR A 393 17.89 -6.20 -4.38
CA TYR A 393 17.80 -4.89 -3.72
C TYR A 393 18.03 -3.71 -4.67
N ASP A 394 19.08 -3.77 -5.48
CA ASP A 394 19.44 -2.69 -6.42
C ASP A 394 18.37 -2.47 -7.48
N ASN A 395 17.74 -3.55 -7.97
CA ASN A 395 16.66 -3.46 -8.96
C ASN A 395 15.40 -2.87 -8.34
N GLU A 396 15.02 -3.27 -7.12
CA GLU A 396 13.89 -2.65 -6.42
C GLU A 396 14.17 -1.16 -6.12
N LYS A 397 15.41 -0.81 -5.76
CA LYS A 397 15.83 0.58 -5.52
C LYS A 397 15.75 1.39 -6.81
N TYR A 398 16.19 0.82 -7.92
CA TYR A 398 16.10 1.41 -9.26
C TYR A 398 14.64 1.67 -9.66
N ILE A 399 13.76 0.68 -9.49
CA ILE A 399 12.31 0.82 -9.75
C ILE A 399 11.70 1.94 -8.92
N LYS A 400 12.06 2.06 -7.64
CA LYS A 400 11.61 3.17 -6.79
C LYS A 400 12.06 4.53 -7.34
N GLY A 401 13.24 4.60 -7.94
CA GLY A 401 13.74 5.77 -8.67
C GLY A 401 12.86 6.11 -9.88
N ILE A 402 12.53 5.12 -10.71
CA ILE A 402 11.64 5.27 -11.87
C ILE A 402 10.26 5.80 -11.42
N VAL A 403 9.66 5.20 -10.41
CA VAL A 403 8.34 5.61 -9.90
C VAL A 403 8.36 7.05 -9.38
N LYS A 404 9.42 7.43 -8.66
CA LYS A 404 9.60 8.82 -8.22
C LYS A 404 9.79 9.78 -9.38
N ALA A 405 10.52 9.40 -10.42
CA ALA A 405 10.72 10.22 -11.61
C ALA A 405 9.42 10.40 -12.40
N LEU A 406 8.57 9.37 -12.49
CA LEU A 406 7.24 9.46 -13.09
C LEU A 406 6.30 10.39 -12.31
N GLN A 407 6.38 10.39 -10.98
CA GLN A 407 5.54 11.23 -10.13
C GLN A 407 5.99 12.69 -10.09
N ASN A 408 7.29 12.94 -9.96
CA ASN A 408 7.83 14.26 -9.61
C ASN A 408 8.67 14.89 -10.73
N GLY A 409 8.76 14.23 -11.89
CA GLY A 409 9.70 14.55 -12.96
C GLY A 409 11.11 14.01 -12.69
N LEU A 410 11.88 13.79 -13.76
CA LEU A 410 13.29 13.39 -13.67
C LEU A 410 14.15 14.63 -13.33
N LYS A 411 14.51 14.74 -12.05
CA LYS A 411 15.39 15.81 -11.51
C LYS A 411 16.79 15.23 -11.26
N ASN A 412 17.84 16.05 -11.36
CA ASN A 412 19.25 15.61 -11.19
C ASN A 412 19.50 14.84 -9.88
N ASN A 413 18.81 15.21 -8.79
CA ASN A 413 18.95 14.51 -7.52
C ASN A 413 18.35 13.09 -7.55
N ILE A 414 17.27 12.86 -8.30
CA ILE A 414 16.68 11.53 -8.49
C ILE A 414 17.58 10.72 -9.42
N GLU A 415 18.02 11.33 -10.52
CA GLU A 415 18.90 10.69 -11.48
C GLU A 415 20.19 10.16 -10.83
N ASN A 416 20.88 11.02 -10.07
CA ASN A 416 22.11 10.67 -9.37
C ASN A 416 21.89 9.69 -8.21
N GLN A 417 20.78 9.82 -7.47
CA GLN A 417 20.50 8.93 -6.32
C GLN A 417 20.22 7.49 -6.76
N TYR A 418 19.59 7.32 -7.92
CA TYR A 418 19.09 6.04 -8.41
C TYR A 418 19.85 5.53 -9.65
N ASN A 419 20.92 6.21 -10.07
CA ASN A 419 21.71 5.88 -11.26
C ASN A 419 20.83 5.68 -12.51
N ILE A 420 19.86 6.57 -12.71
CA ILE A 420 18.88 6.47 -13.80
C ILE A 420 19.58 6.66 -15.14
N SER A 421 19.43 5.71 -16.05
CA SER A 421 19.97 5.79 -17.40
C SER A 421 19.18 4.91 -18.37
N LYS A 422 19.30 5.17 -19.68
CA LYS A 422 18.72 4.28 -20.70
C LYS A 422 19.30 2.86 -20.60
N GLU A 423 20.59 2.74 -20.31
CA GLU A 423 21.26 1.44 -20.16
C GLU A 423 20.68 0.64 -18.99
N ASN A 424 20.50 1.28 -17.82
CA ASN A 424 19.92 0.60 -16.66
C ASN A 424 18.42 0.31 -16.84
N ASN A 425 17.69 1.13 -17.59
CA ASN A 425 16.33 0.80 -18.03
C ASN A 425 16.29 -0.47 -18.88
N LEU A 426 17.24 -0.62 -19.82
CA LEU A 426 17.35 -1.80 -20.68
C LEU A 426 17.72 -3.05 -19.88
N LYS A 427 18.67 -2.95 -18.93
CA LYS A 427 18.99 -4.05 -18.01
C LYS A 427 17.78 -4.50 -17.20
N LEU A 428 16.97 -3.57 -16.68
CA LEU A 428 15.75 -3.92 -15.96
C LEU A 428 14.72 -4.56 -16.89
N TYR A 429 14.55 -4.04 -18.11
CA TYR A 429 13.65 -4.62 -19.11
C TYR A 429 14.01 -6.08 -19.42
N ASP A 430 15.29 -6.34 -19.68
CA ASP A 430 15.81 -7.68 -19.96
C ASP A 430 15.69 -8.61 -18.75
N LEU A 431 15.94 -8.10 -17.54
CA LEU A 431 15.73 -8.86 -16.30
C LEU A 431 14.27 -9.28 -16.13
N LEU A 432 13.31 -8.41 -16.48
CA LEU A 432 11.89 -8.74 -16.40
C LEU A 432 11.50 -9.78 -17.46
N ILE A 433 12.08 -9.73 -18.66
CA ILE A 433 11.94 -10.81 -19.66
C ILE A 433 12.44 -12.13 -19.08
N ASP A 434 13.69 -12.16 -18.57
CA ASP A 434 14.29 -13.35 -17.98
C ASP A 434 13.43 -13.93 -16.85
N LYS A 435 12.93 -13.07 -15.95
CA LYS A 435 12.03 -13.47 -14.88
C LYS A 435 10.75 -14.10 -15.40
N ILE A 436 10.18 -13.60 -16.49
CA ILE A 436 8.98 -14.19 -17.07
C ILE A 436 9.34 -15.51 -17.74
N GLU A 437 10.36 -15.53 -18.58
CA GLU A 437 10.72 -16.65 -19.43
C GLU A 437 11.21 -17.87 -18.66
N ASN A 438 12.09 -17.65 -17.69
CA ASN A 438 12.83 -18.71 -17.00
C ASN A 438 12.22 -19.07 -15.64
N SER A 439 10.94 -18.77 -15.44
CA SER A 439 10.23 -19.12 -14.21
C SER A 439 8.77 -19.51 -14.46
N VAL A 440 8.05 -19.81 -13.38
CA VAL A 440 6.62 -20.16 -13.43
C VAL A 440 5.74 -19.07 -14.08
N PHE A 441 6.21 -17.82 -14.12
CA PHE A 441 5.52 -16.72 -14.79
C PHE A 441 5.21 -17.02 -16.26
N LYS A 442 6.07 -17.77 -16.98
CA LYS A 442 5.87 -18.15 -18.40
C LYS A 442 4.53 -18.83 -18.66
N VAL A 443 4.01 -19.60 -17.70
CA VAL A 443 2.75 -20.34 -17.82
C VAL A 443 1.57 -19.41 -18.14
N LYS A 444 1.52 -18.20 -17.56
CA LYS A 444 0.45 -17.23 -17.80
C LYS A 444 0.89 -15.97 -18.54
N TYR A 445 2.18 -15.66 -18.51
CA TYR A 445 2.74 -14.46 -19.13
C TYR A 445 3.60 -14.77 -20.36
N GLY A 446 3.52 -15.97 -20.94
CA GLY A 446 4.27 -16.31 -22.16
C GLY A 446 4.02 -15.34 -23.32
N LYS A 447 2.76 -14.92 -23.55
CA LYS A 447 2.44 -13.90 -24.56
C LYS A 447 3.06 -12.54 -24.25
N LEU A 448 3.02 -12.11 -22.98
CA LEU A 448 3.69 -10.89 -22.54
C LEU A 448 5.20 -10.97 -22.83
N CYS A 449 5.83 -12.10 -22.53
CA CYS A 449 7.25 -12.34 -22.81
C CYS A 449 7.56 -12.19 -24.31
N SER A 450 6.76 -12.82 -25.18
CA SER A 450 6.93 -12.71 -26.63
C SER A 450 6.75 -11.28 -27.13
N ASP A 451 5.75 -10.55 -26.60
CA ASP A 451 5.52 -9.16 -26.95
C ASP A 451 6.72 -8.30 -26.51
N MET A 452 7.25 -8.52 -25.30
CA MET A 452 8.41 -7.80 -24.79
C MET A 452 9.70 -8.10 -25.59
N LEU A 453 9.93 -9.36 -25.97
CA LEU A 453 11.06 -9.76 -26.81
C LEU A 453 10.99 -9.07 -28.18
N SER A 454 9.83 -9.12 -28.84
CA SER A 454 9.63 -8.45 -30.14
C SER A 454 9.68 -6.92 -30.05
N GLY A 455 9.34 -6.36 -28.89
CA GLY A 455 9.32 -4.93 -28.62
C GLY A 455 10.65 -4.36 -28.11
N ARG A 456 11.68 -5.19 -27.92
CA ARG A 456 12.93 -4.78 -27.26
C ARG A 456 13.65 -3.67 -28.01
N GLU A 457 13.82 -3.78 -29.32
CA GLU A 457 14.47 -2.73 -30.14
C GLU A 457 13.68 -1.41 -30.12
N LYS A 458 12.34 -1.50 -30.10
CA LYS A 458 11.48 -0.32 -29.94
C LYS A 458 11.72 0.32 -28.58
N PHE A 459 11.72 -0.47 -27.51
CA PHE A 459 11.99 0.02 -26.16
C PHE A 459 13.34 0.75 -26.05
N GLU A 460 14.39 0.21 -26.68
CA GLU A 460 15.73 0.82 -26.68
C GLU A 460 15.75 2.19 -27.38
N SER A 461 15.00 2.33 -28.48
CA SER A 461 14.90 3.59 -29.23
C SER A 461 14.03 4.66 -28.56
N LEU A 462 13.12 4.28 -27.64
CA LEU A 462 12.29 5.22 -26.88
C LEU A 462 13.12 6.23 -26.09
N ASN A 463 12.55 7.41 -25.83
CA ASN A 463 13.16 8.34 -24.90
C ASN A 463 13.06 7.83 -23.45
N ILE A 464 13.86 8.39 -22.54
CA ILE A 464 13.97 7.86 -21.17
C ILE A 464 12.65 7.89 -20.40
N LYS A 465 11.79 8.89 -20.65
CA LYS A 465 10.48 9.02 -19.98
C LYS A 465 9.49 7.97 -20.49
N GLU A 466 9.50 7.71 -21.80
CA GLU A 466 8.71 6.64 -22.41
C GLU A 466 9.14 5.26 -21.90
N GLN A 467 10.45 5.03 -21.73
CA GLN A 467 10.97 3.80 -21.12
C GLN A 467 10.44 3.61 -19.69
N PHE A 468 10.39 4.68 -18.87
CA PHE A 468 9.80 4.60 -17.53
C PHE A 468 8.33 4.20 -17.57
N VAL A 469 7.55 4.74 -18.51
CA VAL A 469 6.15 4.38 -18.68
C VAL A 469 6.03 2.89 -18.99
N VAL A 470 6.77 2.38 -19.98
CA VAL A 470 6.72 0.97 -20.36
C VAL A 470 7.11 0.06 -19.19
N LEU A 471 8.21 0.35 -18.48
CA LEU A 471 8.65 -0.43 -17.32
C LEU A 471 7.59 -0.45 -16.21
N ASN A 472 6.95 0.70 -15.94
CA ASN A 472 5.88 0.78 -14.96
C ASN A 472 4.62 0.00 -15.39
N GLU A 473 4.27 0.00 -16.68
CA GLU A 473 3.17 -0.81 -17.21
C GLU A 473 3.45 -2.32 -17.10
N ILE A 474 4.69 -2.76 -17.33
CA ILE A 474 5.09 -4.16 -17.11
C ILE A 474 4.99 -4.54 -15.62
N LEU A 475 5.46 -3.68 -14.71
CA LEU A 475 5.36 -3.92 -13.27
C LEU A 475 3.90 -4.01 -12.81
N LYS A 476 3.00 -3.17 -13.35
CA LYS A 476 1.56 -3.27 -13.09
C LYS A 476 1.00 -4.64 -13.46
N ILE A 477 1.42 -5.19 -14.60
CA ILE A 477 0.99 -6.52 -15.08
C ILE A 477 1.48 -7.65 -14.17
N LEU A 478 2.74 -7.57 -13.72
CA LEU A 478 3.37 -8.60 -12.88
C LEU A 478 2.95 -8.52 -11.41
N HIS A 479 2.33 -7.41 -10.99
CA HIS A 479 1.79 -7.27 -9.66
C HIS A 479 0.60 -8.22 -9.43
N CYS A 480 0.40 -8.69 -8.19
CA CYS A 480 -0.64 -9.66 -7.81
C CYS A 480 -2.08 -9.09 -7.76
N ASN A 481 -2.51 -8.38 -8.80
CA ASN A 481 -3.85 -7.81 -8.96
C ASN A 481 -4.42 -8.13 -10.38
N VAL A 482 -5.55 -7.51 -10.76
CA VAL A 482 -6.20 -7.72 -12.08
C VAL A 482 -5.84 -6.63 -13.11
N VAL A 483 -4.88 -5.76 -12.79
CA VAL A 483 -4.54 -4.61 -13.61
C VAL A 483 -3.81 -5.07 -14.86
N THR A 484 -4.19 -4.49 -15.99
CA THR A 484 -3.51 -4.67 -17.29
C THR A 484 -2.56 -3.52 -17.54
N GLY A 485 -1.56 -3.73 -18.39
CA GLY A 485 -0.65 -2.66 -18.83
C GLY A 485 -0.87 -2.25 -20.28
N ASP A 486 -0.57 -0.98 -20.60
CA ASP A 486 -0.51 -0.49 -21.98
C ASP A 486 0.92 -0.62 -22.55
N LEU A 487 1.08 -1.52 -23.53
CA LEU A 487 2.38 -1.79 -24.18
C LEU A 487 2.46 -1.26 -25.60
N LYS A 488 1.59 -0.33 -26.01
CA LYS A 488 1.58 0.21 -27.38
C LYS A 488 2.91 0.84 -27.79
N LEU A 489 3.63 1.47 -26.86
CA LEU A 489 4.94 2.10 -27.12
C LEU A 489 5.99 1.09 -27.63
N ILE A 490 5.84 -0.19 -27.31
CA ILE A 490 6.72 -1.26 -27.80
C ILE A 490 6.04 -2.14 -28.86
N GLY A 491 4.90 -1.69 -29.41
CA GLY A 491 4.13 -2.41 -30.42
C GLY A 491 3.18 -3.49 -29.88
N GLY A 492 2.97 -3.55 -28.56
CA GLY A 492 2.05 -4.48 -27.91
C GLY A 492 0.61 -3.96 -27.82
N SER A 493 -0.22 -4.67 -27.06
CA SER A 493 -1.63 -4.30 -26.80
C SER A 493 -1.75 -3.21 -25.72
N GLY A 494 -2.77 -2.35 -25.85
CA GLY A 494 -3.15 -1.39 -24.80
C GLY A 494 -3.80 -2.00 -23.56
N LYS A 495 -4.08 -3.31 -23.59
CA LYS A 495 -4.58 -4.09 -22.45
C LYS A 495 -3.85 -5.44 -22.40
N SER A 496 -2.56 -5.38 -22.11
CA SER A 496 -1.67 -6.53 -22.01
C SER A 496 -1.71 -7.15 -20.61
N GLY A 497 -1.37 -8.44 -20.50
CA GLY A 497 -1.16 -9.10 -19.21
C GLY A 497 -2.41 -9.62 -18.49
N ILE A 498 -3.56 -9.70 -19.16
CA ILE A 498 -4.79 -10.24 -18.55
C ILE A 498 -4.57 -11.71 -18.16
N VAL A 499 -4.60 -12.00 -16.86
CA VAL A 499 -4.62 -13.37 -16.36
C VAL A 499 -6.06 -13.87 -16.36
N SER A 500 -6.35 -14.86 -17.21
CA SER A 500 -7.66 -15.49 -17.25
C SER A 500 -7.57 -16.99 -17.58
N VAL A 501 -8.67 -17.69 -17.33
CA VAL A 501 -8.85 -19.10 -17.62
C VAL A 501 -10.19 -19.34 -18.31
N ASN A 502 -10.23 -20.29 -19.23
CA ASN A 502 -11.49 -20.80 -19.73
C ASN A 502 -12.24 -21.47 -18.57
N SER A 503 -13.52 -21.16 -18.42
CA SER A 503 -14.36 -21.78 -17.39
C SER A 503 -14.46 -23.29 -17.56
N ALA A 504 -14.52 -23.79 -18.80
CA ALA A 504 -14.41 -25.20 -19.15
C ALA A 504 -12.93 -25.63 -19.11
N ILE A 505 -12.43 -25.90 -17.91
CA ILE A 505 -11.01 -26.15 -17.65
C ILE A 505 -10.45 -27.38 -18.37
N SER A 506 -11.28 -28.40 -18.62
CA SER A 506 -10.86 -29.58 -19.40
C SER A 506 -10.66 -29.28 -20.89
N ASN A 507 -11.08 -28.11 -21.38
CA ASN A 507 -10.86 -27.66 -22.76
C ASN A 507 -9.58 -26.83 -22.93
N ILE A 508 -8.88 -26.50 -21.84
CA ILE A 508 -7.61 -25.78 -21.92
C ILE A 508 -6.56 -26.75 -22.50
N LYS A 509 -5.90 -26.32 -23.59
CA LYS A 509 -4.89 -27.14 -24.28
C LYS A 509 -3.50 -26.92 -23.67
N GLY A 510 -2.65 -27.94 -23.75
CA GLY A 510 -1.23 -27.83 -23.41
C GLY A 510 -0.91 -27.71 -21.93
N ILE A 511 -1.89 -27.95 -21.06
CA ILE A 511 -1.74 -27.95 -19.60
C ILE A 511 -1.64 -29.39 -19.07
N LYS A 512 -0.89 -29.57 -17.99
CA LYS A 512 -0.67 -30.90 -17.37
C LYS A 512 -1.47 -31.08 -16.09
N SER A 513 -1.67 -30.02 -15.32
CA SER A 513 -2.33 -30.06 -14.01
C SER A 513 -3.13 -28.79 -13.74
N ILE A 514 -4.33 -28.95 -13.17
CA ILE A 514 -5.10 -27.86 -12.57
C ILE A 514 -5.53 -28.25 -11.18
N LYS A 515 -5.02 -27.53 -10.17
CA LYS A 515 -5.37 -27.78 -8.77
C LYS A 515 -6.19 -26.65 -8.19
N ILE A 516 -7.14 -26.98 -7.33
CA ILE A 516 -7.64 -26.03 -6.32
C ILE A 516 -6.82 -26.19 -5.04
N ILE A 517 -6.47 -25.08 -4.42
CA ILE A 517 -5.65 -25.03 -3.21
C ILE A 517 -6.44 -24.33 -2.11
N ASN A 518 -6.85 -25.10 -1.11
CA ASN A 518 -7.51 -24.57 0.09
C ASN A 518 -6.45 -24.17 1.10
N GLN A 519 -6.26 -22.86 1.28
CA GLN A 519 -5.27 -22.31 2.20
C GLN A 519 -5.92 -21.90 3.53
N SER A 520 -5.27 -22.23 4.64
CA SER A 520 -5.56 -21.61 5.95
C SER A 520 -5.30 -20.10 5.92
N ILE A 521 -5.81 -19.35 6.91
CA ILE A 521 -5.70 -17.88 6.96
C ILE A 521 -4.24 -17.40 6.82
N THR A 522 -3.29 -18.10 7.45
CA THR A 522 -1.86 -17.79 7.41
C THR A 522 -1.12 -18.46 6.24
N GLY A 523 -1.77 -19.36 5.52
CA GLY A 523 -1.14 -20.19 4.48
C GLY A 523 -0.15 -21.23 5.03
N LEU A 524 -0.17 -21.51 6.35
CA LEU A 524 0.68 -22.55 6.94
C LEU A 524 0.21 -23.95 6.55
N PHE A 525 -1.09 -24.15 6.53
CA PHE A 525 -1.73 -25.38 6.05
C PHE A 525 -2.36 -25.15 4.68
N GLU A 526 -2.14 -26.10 3.78
CA GLU A 526 -2.72 -26.15 2.44
C GLU A 526 -3.27 -27.56 2.18
N GLN A 527 -4.42 -27.64 1.50
CA GLN A 527 -4.92 -28.87 0.91
C GLN A 527 -5.06 -28.65 -0.59
N GLU A 528 -4.42 -29.51 -1.39
CA GLU A 528 -4.50 -29.47 -2.85
C GLU A 528 -5.43 -30.57 -3.37
N LYS A 529 -6.24 -30.25 -4.39
CA LYS A 529 -7.08 -31.23 -5.10
C LYS A 529 -6.93 -31.02 -6.61
N GLU A 530 -6.49 -32.05 -7.32
CA GLU A 530 -6.43 -32.07 -8.79
C GLU A 530 -7.86 -32.03 -9.35
N LEU A 531 -8.10 -31.16 -10.33
CA LEU A 531 -9.43 -30.91 -10.88
C LEU A 531 -9.67 -31.66 -12.19
N LEU A 532 -8.62 -31.96 -12.97
CA LEU A 532 -8.79 -32.64 -14.26
C LEU A 532 -9.15 -34.12 -14.12
N THR A 533 -8.82 -34.74 -12.98
CA THR A 533 -9.06 -36.15 -12.70
C THR A 533 -10.35 -36.43 -11.92
N LEU A 534 -11.13 -35.39 -11.60
CA LEU A 534 -12.40 -35.53 -10.86
C LEU A 534 -13.53 -36.12 -11.69
#